data_AF-Q10112-F1
#
_entry.id   AF-Q10112-F1
#
_cell.length_a   1.000
_cell.length_b   1.000
_cell.length_c   1.000
_cell.angle_alpha   90.00
_cell.angle_beta   90.00
_cell.angle_gamma   90.00
#
_symmetry.space_group_name_H-M   'P 1'
#
loop_
_entity.id
_entity.type
_entity.pdbx_description
1 polymer ?
#
loop_
_entity_poly.entity_id
_entity_poly.type
_entity_poly.pdbx_seq_one_letter_code
_entity_poly.pdbx_strand_id
1 'polypeptide(L)'
;MRLKVSCTEFPIQQWVETSSLELVDSVNCVADLCHAIWMFNGGCADWRLQILKEGFTVPMTGIISQYLKTDDHIKIVKEIYPPNLPVLPFRVYTTQNTSVESELVEWEDVEMEA
;
A
#
# COMPACT_ATOMS: atom_id res chain seq x y z
N MET A 1 -6.85 13.23 4.14
CA MET A 1 -7.36 12.17 3.24
C MET A 1 -7.77 10.95 4.05
N ARG A 2 -8.81 10.22 3.64
CA ARG A 2 -9.22 8.94 4.25
C ARG A 2 -8.88 7.80 3.29
N LEU A 3 -8.22 6.75 3.76
CA LEU A 3 -7.72 5.62 2.96
C LEU A 3 -8.16 4.29 3.54
N LYS A 4 -8.46 3.32 2.68
CA LYS A 4 -8.69 1.93 3.10
C LYS A 4 -7.37 1.19 3.05
N VAL A 5 -6.88 0.75 4.19
CA VAL A 5 -5.58 0.09 4.31
C VAL A 5 -5.77 -1.39 4.60
N SER A 6 -5.03 -2.20 3.86
CA SER A 6 -4.89 -3.64 4.14
C SER A 6 -3.42 -4.03 4.22
N CYS A 7 -3.09 -5.03 5.04
CA CYS A 7 -1.79 -5.70 5.02
C CYS A 7 -2.03 -7.20 5.18
N THR A 8 -1.30 -8.02 4.42
CA THR A 8 -1.43 -9.48 4.50
C THR A 8 -0.44 -10.09 5.49
N GLU A 9 0.73 -9.48 5.68
CA GLU A 9 1.73 -9.96 6.64
C GLU A 9 1.39 -9.61 8.09
N PHE A 10 0.59 -8.57 8.30
CA PHE A 10 0.06 -8.16 9.59
C PHE A 10 -1.43 -7.87 9.38
N PRO A 11 -2.38 -8.46 10.15
CA PRO A 11 -3.82 -8.43 9.86
C PRO A 11 -4.43 -7.03 10.09
N ILE A 12 -3.98 -6.05 9.32
CA ILE A 12 -4.50 -4.69 9.24
C ILE A 12 -5.57 -4.73 8.17
N GLN A 13 -6.79 -4.36 8.53
CA GLN A 13 -7.84 -4.09 7.57
C GLN A 13 -8.73 -2.98 8.13
N GLN A 14 -8.36 -1.73 7.87
CA GLN A 14 -8.97 -0.58 8.52
C GLN A 14 -8.99 0.65 7.63
N TRP A 15 -9.84 1.60 8.01
CA TRP A 15 -9.81 2.95 7.49
C TRP A 15 -8.81 3.78 8.29
N VAL A 16 -7.99 4.56 7.59
CA VAL A 16 -7.03 5.48 8.21
C VAL A 16 -7.25 6.87 7.65
N GLU A 17 -7.25 7.86 8.53
CA GLU A 17 -7.20 9.27 8.15
C GLU A 17 -5.77 9.79 8.30
N THR A 18 -5.26 10.44 7.25
CA THR A 18 -3.90 10.99 7.25
C THR A 18 -3.72 12.08 8.32
N SER A 19 -4.77 12.85 8.60
CA SER A 19 -4.80 13.82 9.70
C SER A 19 -4.62 13.18 11.07
N SER A 20 -5.19 11.99 11.29
CA SER A 20 -5.05 11.24 12.55
C SER A 20 -3.66 10.65 12.74
N LEU A 21 -2.87 10.58 11.66
CA LEU A 21 -1.45 10.21 11.69
C LEU A 21 -0.52 11.43 11.73
N GLU A 22 -1.07 12.64 11.92
CA GLU A 22 -0.33 13.90 11.89
C GLU A 22 0.38 14.18 10.55
N LEU A 23 -0.15 13.63 9.44
CA LEU A 23 0.38 13.82 8.10
C LEU A 23 -0.39 14.88 7.32
N VAL A 24 0.35 15.67 6.54
CA VAL A 24 -0.20 16.68 5.62
C VAL A 24 -0.06 16.15 4.18
N ASP A 25 -1.19 15.88 3.53
CA ASP A 25 -1.26 15.19 2.22
C ASP A 25 -0.44 15.86 1.09
N SER A 26 -0.20 17.17 1.17
CA SER A 26 0.55 17.96 0.18
C SER A 26 2.05 18.11 0.50
N VAL A 27 2.48 17.69 1.69
CA VAL A 27 3.86 17.87 2.18
C VAL A 27 4.54 16.52 2.39
N ASN A 28 3.84 15.59 3.03
CA ASN A 28 4.39 14.29 3.36
C ASN A 28 4.46 13.36 2.15
N CYS A 29 5.46 12.49 2.17
CA CYS A 29 5.66 11.48 1.15
C CYS A 29 4.95 10.17 1.49
N VAL A 30 4.81 9.29 0.50
CA VAL A 30 4.21 7.97 0.65
C VAL A 30 4.99 7.11 1.66
N ALA A 31 6.30 7.31 1.81
CA ALA A 31 7.10 6.66 2.85
C ALA A 31 6.68 7.07 4.26
N ASP A 32 6.44 8.36 4.49
CA ASP A 32 5.95 8.86 5.78
C ASP A 32 4.61 8.23 6.12
N LEU A 33 3.70 8.16 5.14
CA LEU A 33 2.40 7.49 5.28
C LEU A 33 2.53 6.02 5.63
N CYS A 34 3.34 5.28 4.87
CA CYS A 34 3.55 3.86 5.10
C CYS A 34 4.12 3.60 6.49
N HIS A 35 5.14 4.37 6.88
CA HIS A 35 5.77 4.26 8.19
C HIS A 35 4.80 4.61 9.32
N ALA A 36 4.05 5.71 9.21
CA ALA A 36 3.09 6.13 10.22
C ALA A 36 1.98 5.09 10.43
N ILE A 37 1.41 4.54 9.33
CA ILE A 37 0.41 3.48 9.45
C ILE A 37 1.01 2.25 10.13
N TRP A 38 2.21 1.84 9.72
CA TRP A 38 2.86 0.67 10.28
C TRP A 38 3.14 0.79 11.77
N MET A 39 3.73 1.91 12.19
CA MET A 39 4.03 2.18 13.59
C MET A 39 2.76 2.32 14.43
N PHE A 40 1.72 2.95 13.88
CA PHE A 40 0.41 3.08 14.54
C PHE A 40 -0.21 1.71 14.89
N ASN A 41 0.06 0.68 14.07
CA ASN A 41 -0.44 -0.69 14.31
C ASN A 41 0.54 -1.57 15.11
N GLY A 42 1.62 -1.01 15.67
CA GLY A 42 2.61 -1.77 16.43
C GLY A 42 3.51 -2.65 15.55
N GLY A 43 3.71 -2.25 14.30
CA GLY A 43 4.59 -2.96 13.37
C GLY A 43 6.07 -2.96 13.80
N CYS A 44 6.83 -3.92 13.26
CA CYS A 44 8.27 -4.04 13.51
C CYS A 44 9.08 -2.96 12.78
N ALA A 45 9.93 -2.21 13.51
CA ALA A 45 10.71 -1.11 12.95
C ALA A 45 11.73 -1.53 11.86
N ASP A 46 12.14 -2.81 11.86
CA ASP A 46 13.19 -3.30 10.98
C ASP A 46 12.67 -3.71 9.59
N TRP A 47 11.35 -3.64 9.39
CA TRP A 47 10.73 -4.05 8.14
C TRP A 47 10.80 -2.92 7.12
N ARG A 48 11.34 -3.24 5.94
CA ARG A 48 11.15 -2.41 4.75
C ARG A 48 9.79 -2.71 4.16
N LEU A 49 9.03 -1.65 3.89
CA LEU A 49 7.65 -1.74 3.46
C LEU A 49 7.46 -0.98 2.16
N GLN A 50 6.45 -1.38 1.40
CA GLN A 50 5.98 -0.67 0.21
C GLN A 50 4.45 -0.57 0.24
N ILE A 51 3.94 0.47 -0.41
CA ILE A 51 2.50 0.64 -0.66
C ILE A 51 2.19 0.20 -2.08
N LEU A 52 1.17 -0.63 -2.21
CA LEU A 52 0.53 -0.97 -3.47
C LEU A 52 -0.83 -0.27 -3.56
N LYS A 53 -1.15 0.29 -4.72
CA LYS A 53 -2.49 0.75 -5.06
C LYS A 53 -2.93 -0.03 -6.30
N GLU A 54 -4.05 -0.75 -6.19
CA GLU A 54 -4.58 -1.57 -7.30
C GLU A 54 -3.55 -2.56 -7.89
N GLY A 55 -2.66 -3.10 -7.04
CA GLY A 55 -1.61 -4.03 -7.44
C GLY A 55 -0.32 -3.38 -7.99
N PHE A 56 -0.28 -2.05 -8.14
CA PHE A 56 0.91 -1.32 -8.60
C PHE A 56 1.67 -0.70 -7.44
N THR A 57 3.00 -0.79 -7.46
CA THR A 57 3.86 -0.09 -6.48
C THR A 57 3.75 1.41 -6.61
N VAL A 58 3.50 2.08 -5.48
CA VAL A 58 3.47 3.54 -5.38
C VAL A 58 4.88 4.04 -5.04
N PRO A 59 5.40 5.07 -5.73
CA PRO A 59 6.70 5.64 -5.42
C PRO A 59 6.77 6.18 -3.98
N MET A 60 7.64 5.59 -3.17
CA MET A 60 7.77 5.92 -1.74
C MET A 60 8.22 7.38 -1.51
N THR A 61 8.96 7.96 -2.46
CA THR A 61 9.39 9.37 -2.42
C THR A 61 8.34 10.35 -2.95
N GLY A 62 7.21 9.85 -3.48
CA GLY A 62 6.14 10.66 -4.04
C GLY A 62 5.32 11.35 -2.96
N ILE A 63 4.80 12.54 -3.25
CA ILE A 63 3.87 13.26 -2.34
C ILE A 63 2.52 12.53 -2.29
N ILE A 64 1.97 12.33 -1.10
CA ILE A 64 0.74 11.53 -0.89
C ILE A 64 -0.39 11.96 -1.84
N SER A 65 -0.73 13.25 -1.88
CA SER A 65 -1.83 13.80 -2.70
C SER A 65 -1.66 13.67 -4.22
N GLN A 66 -0.43 13.41 -4.70
CA GLN A 66 -0.15 13.19 -6.12
C GLN A 66 -0.47 11.75 -6.56
N TYR A 67 -0.32 10.78 -5.66
CA TYR A 67 -0.45 9.35 -5.99
C TYR A 67 -1.71 8.71 -5.40
N LEU A 68 -2.18 9.23 -4.27
CA LEU A 68 -3.33 8.72 -3.55
C LEU A 68 -4.46 9.77 -3.52
N LYS A 69 -5.69 9.29 -3.43
CA LYS A 69 -6.93 10.05 -3.32
C LYS A 69 -7.77 9.50 -2.18
N THR A 70 -8.69 10.32 -1.70
CA THR A 70 -9.66 9.89 -0.69
C THR A 70 -10.41 8.67 -1.20
N ASP A 71 -10.59 7.71 -0.29
CA ASP A 71 -11.23 6.41 -0.49
C ASP A 71 -10.44 5.39 -1.34
N ASP A 72 -9.19 5.69 -1.70
CA ASP A 72 -8.30 4.70 -2.32
C ASP A 72 -8.08 3.50 -1.38
N HIS A 73 -8.05 2.31 -2.00
CA HIS A 73 -7.61 1.08 -1.33
C HIS A 73 -6.11 0.87 -1.57
N ILE A 74 -5.35 0.91 -0.49
CA ILE A 74 -3.92 0.63 -0.49
C ILE A 74 -3.59 -0.66 0.28
N LYS A 75 -2.58 -1.38 -0.19
CA LYS A 75 -2.02 -2.56 0.47
C LYS A 75 -0.59 -2.28 0.91
N ILE A 76 -0.30 -2.44 2.21
CA ILE A 76 1.06 -2.42 2.73
C ILE A 76 1.62 -3.84 2.61
N VAL A 77 2.80 -3.95 2.03
CA VAL A 77 3.53 -5.22 1.87
C VAL A 77 4.97 -5.06 2.30
N LYS A 78 5.60 -6.15 2.73
CA LYS A 78 7.04 -6.18 3.00
C LYS A 78 7.80 -6.11 1.68
N GLU A 79 8.77 -5.21 1.59
CA GLU A 79 9.66 -5.11 0.44
C GLU A 79 10.54 -6.36 0.37
N ILE A 80 10.31 -7.20 -0.64
CA ILE A 80 11.16 -8.35 -0.94
C ILE A 80 12.30 -7.84 -1.82
N TYR A 81 13.39 -7.40 -1.20
CA TYR A 81 14.62 -7.12 -1.96
C TYR A 81 15.08 -8.43 -2.61
N PRO A 82 15.32 -8.47 -3.94
CA PRO A 82 16.12 -9.54 -4.50
C PRO A 82 17.51 -9.46 -3.83
N PRO A 83 18.05 -10.56 -3.29
CA PRO A 83 19.30 -10.54 -2.52
C PRO A 83 20.54 -10.02 -3.28
N ASN A 84 20.43 -9.71 -4.58
CA ASN A 84 21.56 -9.41 -5.47
C ASN A 84 21.46 -8.10 -6.26
N LEU A 85 20.68 -7.11 -5.80
CA LEU A 85 20.70 -5.80 -6.46
C LEU A 85 21.50 -4.78 -5.64
N PRO A 86 22.48 -4.08 -6.24
CA PRO A 86 23.18 -3.01 -5.57
C PRO A 86 22.16 -1.98 -5.09
N VAL A 87 22.36 -1.50 -3.86
CA VAL A 87 21.59 -0.42 -3.25
C VAL A 87 21.83 0.84 -4.09
N LEU A 88 21.08 0.99 -5.19
CA LEU A 88 21.01 2.28 -5.87
C LEU A 88 20.30 3.25 -4.91
N PRO A 89 20.82 4.48 -4.75
CA PRO A 89 20.25 5.45 -3.81
C PRO A 89 18.82 5.89 -4.15
N PHE A 90 18.31 5.55 -5.34
CA PHE A 90 16.93 5.82 -5.75
C PHE A 90 16.50 4.80 -6.80
N ARG A 91 15.36 4.14 -6.56
CA ARG A 91 14.71 3.24 -7.51
C ARG A 91 13.23 3.59 -7.57
N VAL A 92 12.83 4.20 -8.69
CA VAL A 92 11.43 4.38 -9.05
C VAL A 92 10.99 3.08 -9.72
N TYR A 93 10.23 2.27 -9.00
CA TYR A 93 9.59 1.10 -9.58
C TYR A 93 8.09 1.30 -9.62
N THR A 94 7.57 1.47 -10.82
CA THR A 94 6.20 1.09 -11.15
C THR A 94 6.28 -0.32 -11.71
N THR A 95 6.38 -1.32 -10.84
CA THR A 95 6.28 -2.72 -11.22
C THR A 95 4.99 -3.27 -10.66
N GLN A 96 4.20 -3.90 -11.52
CA GLN A 96 3.02 -4.66 -11.12
C GLN A 96 3.49 -5.76 -10.15
N ASN A 97 2.95 -5.79 -8.94
CA ASN A 97 3.37 -6.77 -7.95
C ASN A 97 2.72 -8.13 -8.27
N THR A 98 3.39 -8.96 -9.07
CA THR A 98 2.90 -10.30 -9.46
C THR A 98 3.10 -11.36 -8.37
N SER A 99 2.88 -11.03 -7.10
CA SER A 99 3.05 -11.96 -5.96
C SER A 99 1.77 -12.26 -5.18
N VAL A 100 0.61 -12.21 -5.82
CA VAL A 100 -0.57 -12.93 -5.33
C VAL A 100 -1.30 -13.50 -6.53
N GLU A 101 -1.45 -14.82 -6.57
CA GLU A 101 -2.36 -15.52 -7.46
C GLU A 101 -3.71 -14.77 -7.45
N SER A 102 -4.07 -14.24 -8.62
CA SER A 102 -5.42 -13.77 -8.86
C SER A 102 -6.28 -15.02 -9.03
N GLU A 103 -6.79 -15.56 -7.92
CA GLU A 103 -8.07 -16.27 -7.98
C GLU A 103 -9.12 -15.22 -8.31
N LEU A 104 -9.32 -15.01 -9.61
CA LEU A 104 -10.52 -14.43 -10.16
C LEU A 104 -11.68 -15.29 -9.66
N VAL A 105 -12.38 -14.81 -8.65
CA VAL A 105 -13.73 -15.28 -8.34
C VAL A 105 -14.58 -14.92 -9.55
N GLU A 106 -14.85 -15.90 -10.40
CA GLU A 106 -15.90 -15.82 -11.40
C GLU A 106 -17.22 -15.69 -10.65
N TRP A 107 -17.86 -14.54 -10.78
CA TRP A 107 -19.23 -14.34 -10.33
C TRP A 107 -20.10 -15.03 -11.39
N GLU A 108 -20.57 -16.24 -11.10
CA GLU A 108 -21.68 -16.80 -11.88
C GLU A 108 -22.92 -15.97 -11.57
N ASP A 109 -23.39 -15.23 -12.58
CA ASP A 109 -24.71 -14.64 -12.61
C ASP A 109 -25.73 -15.77 -12.51
N VAL A 110 -26.29 -15.96 -11.31
CA VAL A 110 -27.46 -16.80 -11.12
C VAL A 110 -28.65 -16.06 -11.71
N GLU A 111 -28.93 -16.31 -12.99
CA GLU A 111 -30.23 -16.04 -13.59
C GLU A 111 -31.26 -16.92 -12.87
N MET A 112 -31.95 -16.31 -11.91
CA MET A 112 -33.17 -16.88 -11.34
C MET A 112 -34.30 -16.56 -12.34
N GLU A 113 -34.51 -17.46 -13.31
CA GLU A 113 -35.69 -17.41 -14.16
C GLU A 113 -36.99 -17.58 -13.34
N ALA A 114 -38.03 -16.94 -13.88
CA ALA A 114 -39.31 -16.56 -13.29
C ALA A 114 -40.21 -17.67 -12.73
#